data_AF-A0A970BTP1-F1
#
_entry.id   AF-A0A970BTP1-F1
#
_cell.length_a   1.000
_cell.length_b   1.000
_cell.length_c   1.000
_cell.angle_alpha   90.00
_cell.angle_beta   90.00
_cell.angle_gamma   90.00
#
_symmetry.space_group_name_H-M   'P 1'
#
loop_
_entity.id
_entity.type
_entity.pdbx_description
1 polymer ?
#
loop_
_entity_poly.entity_id
_entity_poly.type
_entity_poly.pdbx_seq_one_letter_code
_entity_poly.pdbx_strand_id
1 'polypeptide(L)'
;YAAQGCDVHLVTATRGEAGQIAEGVAANPANLPDIREQELRCACRAYGIGEPHLLGFTDGQLPIAHQGQAVGRLVRLIRQVRPDVLITFGPEGIYGHYDHIAVHRWATIAVELARDRDCFPDTPGAEGADCRPHEVSKLYYRVMPEAQLDVMRNENGRAAVMMDGVPFPFVGYPDAQITTVVDVAPYVDAKVRGIRCHASQIPSGAAEEWEAMMQDPAFRYEYYILAHSTVGWPDGQEDDLLARLG
;
A
#
# COMPACT_ATOMS: atom_id res chain seq x y z
N TYR A 1 1.79 -1.56 13.89
CA TYR A 1 3.23 -1.82 13.84
C TYR A 1 4.11 -0.66 14.30
N ALA A 2 4.06 0.54 13.71
CA ALA A 2 4.90 1.66 14.19
C ALA A 2 4.74 1.95 15.70
N ALA A 3 3.49 1.98 16.19
CA ALA A 3 3.19 2.12 17.63
C ALA A 3 3.71 0.97 18.52
N GLN A 4 4.11 -0.15 17.93
CA GLN A 4 4.71 -1.31 18.60
C GLN A 4 6.24 -1.30 18.49
N GLY A 5 6.84 -0.24 17.93
CA GLY A 5 8.29 -0.09 17.80
C GLY A 5 8.90 -0.67 16.52
N CYS A 6 8.09 -1.17 15.59
CA CYS A 6 8.59 -1.65 14.30
C CYS A 6 9.08 -0.47 13.43
N ASP A 7 10.18 -0.68 12.71
CA ASP A 7 10.62 0.24 11.66
C ASP A 7 9.75 0.04 10.41
N VAL A 8 8.90 1.02 10.10
CA VAL A 8 7.90 0.92 9.04
C VAL A 8 8.21 1.94 7.96
N HIS A 9 8.37 1.44 6.73
CA HIS A 9 8.61 2.27 5.55
C HIS A 9 7.40 2.23 4.61
N LEU A 10 7.07 3.39 4.05
CA LEU A 10 6.06 3.51 3.00
C LEU A 10 6.75 3.83 1.67
N VAL A 11 6.36 3.12 0.62
CA VAL A 11 6.83 3.35 -0.76
C VAL A 11 5.64 3.74 -1.62
N THR A 12 5.77 4.82 -2.38
CA THR A 12 4.75 5.26 -3.33
C THR A 12 5.35 5.41 -4.72
N ALA A 13 4.72 4.80 -5.71
CA ALA A 13 5.23 4.78 -7.08
C ALA A 13 5.13 6.15 -7.77
N THR A 14 4.04 6.87 -7.52
CA THR A 14 3.66 8.13 -8.20
C THR A 14 3.41 9.23 -7.17
N ARG A 15 3.17 10.46 -7.63
CA ARG A 15 2.68 11.55 -6.77
C ARG A 15 1.17 11.79 -6.93
N GLY A 16 0.48 10.93 -7.67
CA GLY A 16 -0.96 11.08 -7.87
C GLY A 16 -1.33 12.27 -8.77
N GLU A 17 -0.41 12.75 -9.61
CA GLU A 17 -0.60 13.99 -10.35
C GLU A 17 -1.70 13.96 -11.43
N ALA A 18 -2.20 12.77 -11.77
CA ALA A 18 -3.31 12.59 -12.72
C ALA A 18 -4.68 12.48 -12.04
N GLY A 19 -4.73 12.41 -10.71
CA GLY A 19 -5.97 12.24 -9.99
C GLY A 19 -6.82 13.52 -9.88
N GLN A 20 -8.11 13.34 -9.62
CA GLN A 20 -9.05 14.44 -9.41
C GLN A 20 -8.68 15.28 -8.18
N ILE A 21 -9.11 16.53 -8.18
CA ILE A 21 -8.89 17.50 -7.10
C ILE A 21 -10.22 17.73 -6.40
N ALA A 22 -10.25 17.51 -5.08
CA ALA A 22 -11.39 17.80 -4.24
C ALA A 22 -11.79 19.28 -4.30
N GLU A 23 -13.09 19.55 -4.26
CA GLU A 23 -13.61 20.92 -4.19
C GLU A 23 -13.07 21.67 -2.96
N GLY A 24 -12.80 22.97 -3.12
CA GLY A 24 -12.29 23.83 -2.05
C GLY A 24 -10.78 23.78 -1.84
N VAL A 25 -10.05 22.90 -2.53
CA VAL A 25 -8.58 22.86 -2.49
C VAL A 25 -8.00 23.73 -3.59
N ALA A 26 -7.11 24.66 -3.20
CA ALA A 26 -6.40 25.54 -4.13
C ALA A 26 -5.24 24.81 -4.83
N ALA A 27 -5.58 23.82 -5.67
CA ALA A 27 -4.64 23.03 -6.46
C ALA A 27 -4.96 23.11 -7.96
N ASN A 28 -3.93 22.87 -8.78
CA ASN A 28 -4.02 22.72 -10.22
C ASN A 28 -3.02 21.63 -10.67
N PRO A 29 -3.09 21.13 -11.92
CA PRO A 29 -2.22 20.03 -12.37
C PRO A 29 -0.72 20.31 -12.20
N ALA A 30 -0.28 21.56 -12.21
CA ALA A 30 1.14 21.91 -12.09
C ALA A 30 1.67 21.81 -10.65
N ASN A 31 0.84 22.12 -9.64
CA ASN A 31 1.26 22.08 -8.23
C ASN A 31 0.70 20.88 -7.44
N LEU A 32 -0.21 20.10 -8.04
CA LEU A 32 -0.81 18.93 -7.41
C LEU A 32 0.21 17.88 -6.93
N PRO A 33 1.29 17.54 -7.66
CA PRO A 33 2.27 16.56 -7.17
C PRO A 33 2.92 17.00 -5.86
N ASP A 34 3.29 18.28 -5.74
CA ASP A 34 3.94 18.83 -4.53
C ASP A 34 2.96 18.88 -3.35
N ILE A 35 1.70 19.23 -3.62
CA ILE A 35 0.63 19.20 -2.61
C ILE A 35 0.45 17.77 -2.09
N ARG A 36 0.22 16.80 -2.98
CA ARG A 36 -0.01 15.39 -2.60
C ARG A 36 1.20 14.77 -1.91
N GLU A 37 2.41 15.15 -2.29
CA GLU A 37 3.62 14.76 -1.56
C GLU A 37 3.57 15.29 -0.12
N GLN A 38 3.26 16.57 0.10
CA GLN A 38 3.15 17.12 1.46
C GLN A 38 2.02 16.48 2.28
N GLU A 39 0.89 16.18 1.64
CA GLU A 39 -0.23 15.44 2.25
C GLU A 39 0.21 14.04 2.69
N LEU A 40 0.95 13.31 1.84
CA LEU A 40 1.49 12.00 2.16
C LEU A 40 2.49 12.06 3.32
N ARG A 41 3.37 13.07 3.35
CA ARG A 41 4.30 13.29 4.46
C ARG A 41 3.56 13.60 5.77
N CYS A 42 2.45 14.34 5.70
CA CYS A 42 1.56 14.56 6.84
C CYS A 42 0.96 13.23 7.35
N ALA A 43 0.47 12.39 6.45
CA ALA A 43 -0.10 11.08 6.82
C ALA A 43 0.96 10.16 7.46
N CYS A 44 2.18 10.13 6.91
CA CYS A 44 3.30 9.39 7.48
C CYS A 44 3.58 9.80 8.94
N ARG A 45 3.62 11.11 9.22
CA ARG A 45 3.74 11.62 10.61
C ARG A 45 2.57 11.22 11.50
N ALA A 46 1.34 11.25 10.97
CA ALA A 46 0.15 10.82 11.73
C ALA A 46 0.18 9.33 12.11
N TYR A 47 0.80 8.50 11.27
CA TYR A 47 1.01 7.07 11.50
C TYR A 47 2.26 6.75 12.34
N GLY A 48 3.10 7.75 12.63
CA GLY A 48 4.34 7.59 13.39
C GLY A 48 5.46 6.93 12.61
N ILE A 49 5.48 7.09 11.29
CA ILE A 49 6.52 6.54 10.40
C ILE A 49 7.40 7.65 9.81
N GLY A 50 8.55 7.26 9.26
CA GLY A 50 9.47 8.16 8.57
C GLY A 50 8.91 8.73 7.26
N GLU A 51 9.70 9.57 6.60
CA GLU A 51 9.34 10.13 5.29
C GLU A 51 9.13 9.02 4.23
N PRO A 52 8.16 9.17 3.31
CA PRO A 52 7.87 8.17 2.29
C PRO A 52 8.99 8.07 1.25
N HIS A 53 9.20 6.88 0.72
CA HIS A 53 10.06 6.62 -0.44
C HIS A 53 9.26 6.85 -1.72
N LEU A 54 9.60 7.87 -2.49
CA LEU A 54 8.93 8.19 -3.75
C LEU A 54 9.73 7.65 -4.93
N LEU A 55 9.14 6.75 -5.71
CA LEU A 55 9.81 6.18 -6.89
C LEU A 55 9.83 7.14 -8.08
N GLY A 56 8.92 8.12 -8.12
CA GLY A 56 8.90 9.18 -9.13
C GLY A 56 8.46 8.74 -10.52
N PHE A 57 7.61 7.71 -10.63
CA PHE A 57 6.94 7.35 -11.87
C PHE A 57 5.69 8.19 -12.09
N THR A 58 5.26 8.28 -13.35
CA THR A 58 4.09 9.08 -13.74
C THR A 58 2.79 8.37 -13.38
N ASP A 59 1.91 9.09 -12.70
CA ASP A 59 0.56 8.63 -12.36
C ASP A 59 -0.28 8.33 -13.60
N GLY A 60 -1.02 7.23 -13.58
CA GLY A 60 -1.80 6.76 -14.73
C GLY A 60 -0.97 6.01 -15.79
N GLN A 61 0.34 5.85 -15.61
CA GLN A 61 1.24 5.33 -16.66
C GLN A 61 2.16 4.20 -16.19
N LEU A 62 1.94 3.63 -15.00
CA LEU A 62 2.81 2.56 -14.51
C LEU A 62 2.84 1.32 -15.42
N PRO A 63 1.74 0.88 -16.07
CA PRO A 63 1.79 -0.27 -16.98
C PRO A 63 2.73 -0.12 -18.17
N ILE A 64 3.00 1.12 -18.60
CA ILE A 64 3.88 1.43 -19.74
C ILE A 64 5.28 1.88 -19.29
N ALA A 65 5.51 2.05 -17.99
CA ALA A 65 6.83 2.34 -17.46
C ALA A 65 7.78 1.14 -17.68
N HIS A 66 9.08 1.42 -17.79
CA HIS A 66 10.08 0.37 -17.99
C HIS A 66 10.18 -0.53 -16.75
N GLN A 67 9.51 -1.69 -16.80
CA GLN A 67 9.41 -2.62 -15.65
C GLN A 67 10.75 -2.93 -14.99
N GLY A 68 11.81 -3.17 -15.77
CA GLY A 68 13.14 -3.44 -15.21
C GLY A 68 13.72 -2.30 -14.38
N GLN A 69 13.39 -1.04 -14.70
CA GLN A 69 13.84 0.11 -13.91
C GLN A 69 13.04 0.20 -12.61
N ALA A 70 11.72 0.00 -12.65
CA ALA A 70 10.86 0.01 -11.48
C ALA A 70 11.23 -1.10 -10.49
N VAL A 71 11.34 -2.35 -10.98
CA VAL A 71 11.79 -3.50 -10.19
C VAL A 71 13.19 -3.24 -9.63
N GLY A 72 14.13 -2.73 -10.45
CA GLY A 72 15.48 -2.44 -9.99
C GLY A 72 15.56 -1.36 -8.90
N ARG A 73 14.65 -0.38 -8.89
CA ARG A 73 14.54 0.60 -7.79
C ARG A 73 14.02 -0.07 -6.51
N LEU A 74 12.99 -0.90 -6.61
CA LEU A 74 12.45 -1.65 -5.48
C LEU A 74 13.46 -2.65 -4.89
N VAL A 75 14.19 -3.38 -5.73
CA VAL A 75 15.25 -4.31 -5.27
C VAL A 75 16.30 -3.58 -4.43
N ARG A 76 16.79 -2.43 -4.89
CA ARG A 76 17.75 -1.62 -4.13
C ARG A 76 17.16 -1.15 -2.81
N LEU A 77 15.91 -0.68 -2.83
CA LEU A 77 15.23 -0.22 -1.62
C LEU A 77 15.02 -1.36 -0.61
N ILE A 78 14.63 -2.55 -1.06
CA ILE A 78 14.52 -3.75 -0.21
C ILE A 78 15.87 -4.10 0.41
N ARG A 79 16.97 -4.04 -0.35
CA ARG A 79 18.31 -4.32 0.19
C ARG A 79 18.82 -3.25 1.16
N GLN A 80 18.41 -2.00 0.96
CA GLN A 80 18.74 -0.88 1.85
C GLN A 80 17.95 -0.92 3.16
N VAL A 81 16.63 -1.11 3.07
CA VAL A 81 15.71 -1.12 4.21
C VAL A 81 15.74 -2.46 4.95
N ARG A 82 16.03 -3.55 4.23
CA ARG A 82 16.08 -4.93 4.74
C ARG A 82 14.79 -5.37 5.47
N PRO A 83 13.59 -5.20 4.87
CA PRO A 83 12.34 -5.50 5.55
C PRO A 83 12.16 -7.00 5.79
N ASP A 84 11.69 -7.38 6.98
CA ASP A 84 11.24 -8.75 7.25
C ASP A 84 9.91 -9.06 6.55
N VAL A 85 9.02 -8.05 6.48
CA VAL A 85 7.69 -8.15 5.87
C VAL A 85 7.51 -7.09 4.80
N LEU A 86 7.01 -7.48 3.64
CA LEU A 86 6.56 -6.57 2.59
C LEU A 86 5.07 -6.75 2.34
N ILE A 87 4.35 -5.63 2.22
CA ILE A 87 2.91 -5.62 1.90
C ILE A 87 2.73 -4.89 0.56
N THR A 88 1.92 -5.46 -0.33
CA THR A 88 1.53 -4.82 -1.59
C THR A 88 0.09 -5.18 -1.95
N PHE A 89 -0.38 -4.75 -3.11
CA PHE A 89 -1.69 -5.10 -3.63
C PHE A 89 -1.77 -6.58 -4.03
N GLY A 90 -2.96 -7.17 -3.99
CA GLY A 90 -3.25 -8.41 -4.71
C GLY A 90 -3.19 -8.24 -6.24
N PRO A 91 -3.21 -9.35 -7.00
CA PRO A 91 -3.05 -9.33 -8.46
C PRO A 91 -4.10 -8.50 -9.22
N GLU A 92 -5.28 -8.28 -8.63
CA GLU A 92 -6.34 -7.46 -9.21
C GLU A 92 -6.22 -5.97 -8.86
N GLY A 93 -5.24 -5.57 -8.05
CA GLY A 93 -5.05 -4.16 -7.71
C GLY A 93 -6.20 -3.56 -6.90
N ILE A 94 -6.84 -4.37 -6.04
CA ILE A 94 -8.03 -4.05 -5.22
C ILE A 94 -9.34 -3.89 -6.04
N TYR A 95 -9.33 -3.08 -7.09
CA TYR A 95 -10.51 -2.79 -7.92
C TYR A 95 -10.20 -2.72 -9.43
N GLY A 96 -9.05 -3.24 -9.85
CA GLY A 96 -8.64 -3.24 -11.26
C GLY A 96 -7.89 -1.99 -11.71
N HIS A 97 -7.48 -1.10 -10.80
CA HIS A 97 -6.62 0.04 -11.16
C HIS A 97 -5.30 -0.48 -11.74
N TYR A 98 -5.00 -0.11 -12.97
CA TYR A 98 -3.86 -0.64 -13.70
C TYR A 98 -2.52 -0.27 -13.04
N ASP A 99 -2.41 0.89 -12.40
CA ASP A 99 -1.23 1.23 -11.58
C ASP A 99 -1.07 0.34 -10.35
N HIS A 100 -2.16 -0.04 -9.67
CA HIS A 100 -2.09 -0.99 -8.55
C HIS A 100 -1.61 -2.36 -9.01
N ILE A 101 -2.10 -2.83 -10.18
CA ILE A 101 -1.66 -4.09 -10.80
C ILE A 101 -0.17 -4.02 -11.17
N ALA A 102 0.31 -2.88 -11.69
CA ALA A 102 1.72 -2.68 -11.98
C ALA A 102 2.58 -2.72 -10.70
N VAL A 103 2.17 -2.03 -9.63
CA VAL A 103 2.86 -2.06 -8.33
C VAL A 103 2.87 -3.45 -7.71
N HIS A 104 1.76 -4.19 -7.78
CA HIS A 104 1.71 -5.60 -7.38
C HIS A 104 2.81 -6.39 -8.10
N ARG A 105 2.84 -6.35 -9.44
CA ARG A 105 3.82 -7.09 -10.24
C ARG A 105 5.25 -6.71 -9.89
N TRP A 106 5.53 -5.41 -9.77
CA TRP A 106 6.88 -4.93 -9.49
C TRP A 106 7.36 -5.35 -8.10
N ALA A 107 6.50 -5.24 -7.08
CA ALA A 107 6.82 -5.63 -5.71
C ALA A 107 7.05 -7.15 -5.60
N THR A 108 6.17 -7.98 -6.19
CA THR A 108 6.32 -9.43 -6.17
C THR A 108 7.61 -9.89 -6.86
N ILE A 109 7.94 -9.30 -8.02
CA ILE A 109 9.22 -9.60 -8.70
C ILE A 109 10.40 -9.11 -7.84
N ALA A 110 10.32 -7.91 -7.26
CA ALA A 110 11.41 -7.34 -6.47
C ALA A 110 11.72 -8.17 -5.22
N VAL A 111 10.72 -8.73 -4.54
CA VAL A 111 10.90 -9.66 -3.41
C VAL A 111 11.74 -10.87 -3.82
N GLU A 112 11.41 -11.50 -4.94
CA GLU A 112 12.14 -12.68 -5.43
C GLU A 112 13.58 -12.35 -5.87
N LEU A 113 13.79 -11.16 -6.46
CA LEU A 113 15.10 -10.75 -6.98
C LEU A 113 16.01 -10.10 -5.92
N ALA A 114 15.46 -9.62 -4.80
CA ALA A 114 16.24 -8.95 -3.77
C ALA A 114 17.29 -9.88 -3.11
N ARG A 115 17.01 -11.19 -3.02
CA ARG A 115 17.93 -12.21 -2.48
C ARG A 115 19.00 -12.69 -3.47
N ASP A 116 18.84 -12.40 -4.76
CA ASP A 116 19.79 -12.83 -5.78
C ASP A 116 20.87 -11.78 -6.02
N ARG A 117 22.14 -12.13 -5.77
CA ARG A 117 23.29 -11.25 -5.93
C ARG A 117 23.57 -10.84 -7.37
N ASP A 118 23.16 -11.65 -8.35
CA ASP A 118 23.44 -11.42 -9.76
C ASP A 118 22.36 -10.53 -10.41
N CYS A 119 21.22 -10.37 -9.73
CA CYS A 119 20.13 -9.49 -10.16
C CYS A 119 20.35 -8.05 -9.67
N PHE A 120 20.34 -7.10 -10.60
CA PHE A 120 20.58 -5.67 -10.34
C PHE A 120 21.82 -5.44 -9.45
N PRO A 121 23.01 -5.88 -9.89
CA PRO A 121 24.22 -5.71 -9.10
C PRO A 121 24.52 -4.22 -8.92
N ASP A 122 25.06 -3.87 -7.76
CA ASP A 122 25.60 -2.53 -7.55
C ASP A 122 26.71 -2.27 -8.57
N THR A 123 26.67 -1.08 -9.16
CA THR A 123 27.77 -0.64 -10.02
C THR A 123 28.87 -0.12 -9.10
N PRO A 124 30.11 -0.62 -9.19
CA PRO A 124 31.22 -0.07 -8.40
C PRO A 124 31.32 1.45 -8.60
N GLY A 125 31.25 2.23 -7.52
CA GLY A 125 31.27 3.69 -7.55
C GLY A 125 29.90 4.38 -7.42
N ALA A 126 28.80 3.63 -7.35
CA ALA A 126 27.55 4.16 -6.81
C ALA A 126 27.74 4.33 -5.29
N GLU A 127 27.92 5.58 -4.84
CA GLU A 127 28.09 5.88 -3.42
C GLU A 127 26.87 5.42 -2.59
N GLY A 128 27.14 4.71 -1.50
CA GLY A 128 26.33 4.78 -0.29
C GLY A 128 25.05 3.95 -0.25
N ALA A 129 25.17 2.62 -0.22
CA ALA A 129 24.39 1.75 0.65
C ALA A 129 24.98 0.34 0.59
N ASP A 130 24.91 -0.39 1.69
CA ASP A 130 25.18 -1.81 1.73
C ASP A 130 24.06 -2.58 0.99
N CYS A 131 24.10 -2.67 -0.35
CA CYS A 131 23.10 -3.44 -1.11
C CYS A 131 23.48 -4.92 -1.19
N ARG A 132 23.91 -5.50 -0.06
CA ARG A 132 23.96 -6.96 0.08
C ARG A 132 22.58 -7.54 -0.20
N PRO A 133 22.51 -8.74 -0.82
CA PRO A 133 21.24 -9.41 -1.01
C PRO A 133 20.45 -9.53 0.31
N HIS A 134 19.14 -9.41 0.21
CA HIS A 134 18.23 -9.50 1.34
C HIS A 134 17.06 -10.39 0.95
N GLU A 135 16.79 -11.41 1.77
CA GLU A 135 15.63 -12.28 1.61
C GLU A 135 14.52 -11.76 2.52
N VAL A 136 13.42 -11.28 1.91
CA VAL A 136 12.24 -10.84 2.65
C VAL A 136 11.54 -12.07 3.22
N SER A 137 11.29 -12.10 4.52
CA SER A 137 10.76 -13.28 5.19
C SER A 137 9.31 -13.56 4.82
N LYS A 138 8.48 -12.51 4.67
CA LYS A 138 7.05 -12.65 4.33
C LYS A 138 6.60 -11.58 3.32
N LEU A 139 5.89 -11.99 2.27
CA LEU A 139 5.17 -11.10 1.36
C LEU A 139 3.67 -11.27 1.59
N TYR A 140 2.96 -10.17 1.80
CA TYR A 140 1.51 -10.15 1.91
C TYR A 140 0.85 -9.33 0.81
N TYR A 141 -0.29 -9.84 0.34
CA TYR A 141 -1.23 -9.09 -0.46
C TYR A 141 -2.36 -8.59 0.43
N ARG A 142 -2.58 -7.27 0.45
CA ARG A 142 -3.75 -6.67 1.09
C ARG A 142 -4.99 -6.97 0.25
N VAL A 143 -6.01 -7.55 0.88
CA VAL A 143 -7.27 -7.94 0.23
C VAL A 143 -8.49 -7.41 1.00
N MET A 144 -9.68 -7.67 0.48
CA MET A 144 -10.97 -7.40 1.13
C MET A 144 -11.79 -8.69 1.14
N PRO A 145 -12.38 -9.11 2.27
CA PRO A 145 -13.31 -10.24 2.30
C PRO A 145 -14.58 -9.94 1.49
N GLU A 146 -15.16 -10.96 0.87
CA GLU A 146 -16.49 -10.85 0.23
C GLU A 146 -17.55 -10.31 1.20
N ALA A 147 -17.52 -10.76 2.46
CA ALA A 147 -18.45 -10.28 3.50
C ALA A 147 -18.30 -8.77 3.78
N GLN A 148 -17.07 -8.24 3.76
CA GLN A 148 -16.82 -6.81 3.92
C GLN A 148 -17.40 -6.02 2.73
N LEU A 149 -17.24 -6.53 1.51
CA LEU A 149 -17.80 -5.89 0.33
C LEU A 149 -19.32 -5.93 0.29
N ASP A 150 -19.92 -7.01 0.79
CA ASP A 150 -21.38 -7.12 0.91
C ASP A 150 -21.94 -6.04 1.84
N VAL A 151 -21.29 -5.78 2.99
CA VAL A 151 -21.64 -4.68 3.89
C VAL A 151 -21.45 -3.33 3.19
N MET A 152 -20.30 -3.10 2.56
CA MET A 152 -20.03 -1.85 1.84
C MET A 152 -21.05 -1.58 0.72
N ARG A 153 -21.50 -2.62 0.02
CA ARG A 153 -22.51 -2.53 -1.04
C ARG A 153 -23.90 -2.25 -0.48
N ASN A 154 -24.31 -2.99 0.55
CA ASN A 154 -25.68 -2.97 1.05
C ASN A 154 -25.97 -1.78 1.97
N GLU A 155 -24.99 -1.35 2.76
CA GLU A 155 -25.18 -0.35 3.82
C GLU A 155 -24.62 1.03 3.43
N ASN A 156 -23.50 1.06 2.70
CA ASN A 156 -22.78 2.30 2.39
C ASN A 156 -22.87 2.72 0.92
N GLY A 157 -23.44 1.88 0.05
CA GLY A 157 -23.50 2.12 -1.40
C GLY A 157 -22.13 2.19 -2.09
N ARG A 158 -21.04 1.81 -1.40
CA ARG A 158 -19.64 1.96 -1.83
C ARG A 158 -19.07 0.63 -2.33
N ALA A 159 -19.62 0.11 -3.43
CA ALA A 159 -19.16 -1.15 -4.04
C ALA A 159 -18.09 -0.97 -5.13
N ALA A 160 -17.80 0.27 -5.53
CA ALA A 160 -16.89 0.58 -6.62
C ALA A 160 -16.21 1.94 -6.42
N VAL A 161 -15.05 2.10 -7.05
CA VAL A 161 -14.41 3.40 -7.25
C VAL A 161 -14.83 3.95 -8.61
N MET A 162 -15.21 5.22 -8.66
CA MET A 162 -15.50 5.90 -9.92
C MET A 162 -14.20 6.46 -10.50
N MET A 163 -13.83 6.02 -11.70
CA MET A 163 -12.71 6.57 -12.45
C MET A 163 -13.23 7.07 -13.79
N ASP A 164 -13.15 8.38 -14.02
CA ASP A 164 -13.67 9.05 -15.21
C ASP A 164 -15.12 8.69 -15.57
N GLY A 165 -15.96 8.54 -14.53
CA GLY A 165 -17.38 8.19 -14.68
C GLY A 165 -17.64 6.69 -14.90
N VAL A 166 -16.61 5.85 -14.93
CA VAL A 166 -16.73 4.40 -15.04
C VAL A 166 -16.61 3.76 -13.65
N PRO A 167 -17.55 2.86 -13.26
CA PRO A 167 -17.46 2.15 -11.99
C PRO A 167 -16.48 0.98 -12.08
N PHE A 168 -15.50 0.95 -11.19
CA PHE A 168 -14.58 -0.16 -11.00
C PHE A 168 -14.89 -0.86 -9.68
N PRO A 169 -15.53 -2.05 -9.71
CA PRO A 169 -15.95 -2.74 -8.50
C PRO A 169 -14.74 -3.26 -7.71
N PHE A 170 -14.86 -3.24 -6.39
CA PHE A 170 -13.90 -3.89 -5.51
C PHE A 170 -13.91 -5.41 -5.73
N VAL A 171 -12.74 -6.03 -5.61
CA VAL A 171 -12.57 -7.48 -5.71
C VAL A 171 -12.54 -8.07 -4.30
N GLY A 172 -13.48 -8.98 -4.05
CA GLY A 172 -13.64 -9.71 -2.79
C GLY A 172 -12.93 -11.05 -2.83
N TYR A 173 -12.48 -11.49 -1.67
CA TYR A 173 -11.86 -12.80 -1.46
C TYR A 173 -12.68 -13.62 -0.47
N PRO A 174 -12.86 -14.94 -0.70
CA PRO A 174 -13.49 -15.80 0.28
C PRO A 174 -12.59 -15.99 1.49
N ASP A 175 -13.17 -16.08 2.69
CA ASP A 175 -12.42 -16.18 3.95
C ASP A 175 -11.40 -17.32 3.97
N ALA A 176 -11.69 -18.42 3.26
CA ALA A 176 -10.79 -19.58 3.14
C ALA A 176 -9.46 -19.29 2.43
N GLN A 177 -9.35 -18.18 1.68
CA GLN A 177 -8.10 -17.73 1.07
C GLN A 177 -7.34 -16.73 1.94
N ILE A 178 -8.00 -16.13 2.92
CA ILE A 178 -7.41 -15.13 3.81
C ILE A 178 -6.59 -15.84 4.87
N THR A 179 -5.30 -15.52 4.94
CA THR A 179 -4.35 -16.17 5.85
C THR A 179 -4.06 -15.36 7.10
N THR A 180 -4.32 -14.05 7.08
CA THR A 180 -3.98 -13.16 8.20
C THR A 180 -5.00 -12.04 8.33
N VAL A 181 -5.43 -11.79 9.57
CA VAL A 181 -6.47 -10.81 9.93
C VAL A 181 -5.98 -9.96 11.08
N VAL A 182 -5.70 -8.69 10.83
CA VAL A 182 -5.12 -7.78 11.84
C VAL A 182 -6.21 -6.90 12.42
N ASP A 183 -6.38 -6.91 13.74
CA ASP A 183 -7.25 -5.96 14.45
C ASP A 183 -6.62 -4.57 14.49
N VAL A 184 -7.21 -3.62 13.76
CA VAL A 184 -6.73 -2.23 13.71
C VAL A 184 -7.60 -1.27 14.52
N ALA A 185 -8.62 -1.75 15.25
CA ALA A 185 -9.46 -0.91 16.09
C ALA A 185 -8.67 0.02 17.04
N PRO A 186 -7.60 -0.45 17.72
CA PRO A 186 -6.81 0.43 18.60
C PRO A 186 -6.12 1.61 17.89
N TYR A 187 -6.06 1.60 16.55
CA TYR A 187 -5.32 2.55 15.74
C TYR A 187 -6.20 3.37 14.78
N VAL A 188 -7.53 3.26 14.89
CA VAL A 188 -8.48 4.00 14.03
C VAL A 188 -8.26 5.50 14.07
N ASP A 189 -7.99 6.08 15.25
CA ASP A 189 -7.73 7.52 15.36
C ASP A 189 -6.50 7.96 14.57
N ALA A 190 -5.44 7.12 14.54
CA ALA A 190 -4.26 7.40 13.73
C ALA A 190 -4.60 7.32 12.24
N LYS A 191 -5.38 6.30 11.83
CA LYS A 191 -5.89 6.12 10.47
C LYS A 191 -6.68 7.34 10.00
N VAL A 192 -7.63 7.80 10.80
CA VAL A 192 -8.46 8.99 10.51
C VAL A 192 -7.61 10.26 10.40
N ARG A 193 -6.63 10.47 11.30
CA ARG A 193 -5.71 11.62 11.20
C ARG A 193 -4.91 11.61 9.90
N GLY A 194 -4.42 10.44 9.47
CA GLY A 194 -3.69 10.32 8.22
C GLY A 194 -4.57 10.53 6.99
N ILE A 195 -5.78 9.96 6.98
CA ILE A 195 -6.79 10.21 5.94
C ILE A 195 -7.06 11.71 5.80
N ARG A 196 -7.26 12.43 6.91
CA ARG A 196 -7.50 13.89 6.90
C ARG A 196 -6.34 14.72 6.34
N CYS A 197 -5.12 14.18 6.28
CA CYS A 197 -4.02 14.87 5.62
C CYS A 197 -4.23 14.99 4.10
N HIS A 198 -5.03 14.12 3.48
CA HIS A 198 -5.25 14.07 2.03
C HIS A 198 -6.42 14.96 1.58
N ALA A 199 -6.36 16.25 1.93
CA ALA A 199 -7.42 17.22 1.63
C ALA A 199 -7.73 17.32 0.14
N SER A 200 -6.72 17.20 -0.74
CA SER A 200 -6.89 17.20 -2.20
C SER A 200 -7.64 15.96 -2.72
N GLN A 201 -7.74 14.89 -1.93
CA GLN A 201 -8.38 13.62 -2.31
C GLN A 201 -9.78 13.46 -1.74
N ILE A 202 -10.06 14.16 -0.64
CA ILE A 202 -11.29 13.99 0.13
C ILE A 202 -12.11 15.26 -0.03
N PRO A 203 -13.29 15.21 -0.68
CA PRO A 203 -14.18 16.36 -0.79
C PRO A 203 -14.46 17.01 0.56
N SER A 204 -14.57 18.35 0.58
CA SER A 204 -14.96 19.08 1.79
C SER A 204 -16.31 18.57 2.32
N GLY A 205 -16.36 18.16 3.60
CA GLY A 205 -17.55 17.57 4.24
C GLY A 205 -17.65 16.05 4.15
N ALA A 206 -16.77 15.39 3.40
CA ALA A 206 -16.67 13.92 3.39
C ALA A 206 -15.78 13.40 4.53
N ALA A 207 -15.00 14.26 5.21
CA ALA A 207 -14.08 13.84 6.25
C ALA A 207 -14.79 13.16 7.44
N GLU A 208 -15.94 13.69 7.85
CA GLU A 208 -16.80 13.10 8.88
C GLU A 208 -17.40 11.76 8.42
N GLU A 209 -17.80 11.64 7.16
CA GLU A 209 -18.28 10.36 6.60
C GLU A 209 -17.18 9.31 6.57
N TRP A 210 -15.95 9.69 6.19
CA TRP A 210 -14.79 8.80 6.19
C TRP A 210 -14.44 8.37 7.61
N GLU A 211 -14.49 9.27 8.58
CA GLU A 211 -14.28 8.95 9.99
C GLU A 211 -15.32 7.98 10.52
N ALA A 212 -16.61 8.26 10.28
CA ALA A 212 -17.70 7.36 10.66
C ALA A 212 -17.53 5.97 10.03
N MET A 213 -17.15 5.93 8.75
CA MET A 213 -16.87 4.67 8.05
C MET A 213 -15.67 3.93 8.65
N MET A 214 -14.59 4.62 9.01
CA MET A 214 -13.42 3.96 9.64
C MET A 214 -13.72 3.47 11.06
N GLN A 215 -14.74 3.99 11.72
CA GLN A 215 -15.22 3.54 13.03
C GLN A 215 -16.24 2.40 12.94
N ASP A 216 -16.75 2.11 11.75
CA ASP A 216 -17.68 1.01 11.52
C ASP A 216 -17.01 -0.35 11.81
N PRO A 217 -17.68 -1.29 12.50
CA PRO A 217 -17.16 -2.63 12.76
C PRO A 217 -16.64 -3.38 11.52
N ALA A 218 -17.19 -3.10 10.33
CA ALA A 218 -16.74 -3.68 9.07
C ALA A 218 -15.31 -3.24 8.67
N PHE A 219 -14.79 -2.15 9.24
CA PHE A 219 -13.42 -1.65 9.00
C PHE A 219 -12.49 -1.87 10.18
N ARG A 220 -12.94 -2.60 11.22
CA ARG A 220 -12.12 -2.98 12.39
C ARG A 220 -10.88 -3.78 12.01
N TYR A 221 -11.01 -4.66 11.03
CA TYR A 221 -9.95 -5.58 10.63
C TYR A 221 -9.39 -5.22 9.26
N GLU A 222 -8.09 -5.47 9.09
CA GLU A 222 -7.43 -5.49 7.79
C GLU A 222 -7.00 -6.91 7.44
N TYR A 223 -7.18 -7.28 6.18
CA TYR A 223 -7.13 -8.68 5.73
C TYR A 223 -6.03 -8.87 4.70
N TYR A 224 -5.31 -9.98 4.83
CA TYR A 224 -4.11 -10.25 4.06
C TYR A 224 -4.03 -11.72 3.63
N ILE A 225 -3.40 -11.93 2.47
CA ILE A 225 -2.99 -13.25 1.97
C ILE A 225 -1.47 -13.31 1.96
N LEU A 226 -0.90 -14.29 2.64
CA LEU A 226 0.52 -14.61 2.59
C LEU A 226 0.84 -15.17 1.21
N ALA A 227 1.70 -14.50 0.47
CA ALA A 227 2.07 -14.86 -0.91
C ALA A 227 3.47 -15.47 -1.01
N HIS A 228 4.35 -15.16 -0.05
CA HIS A 228 5.69 -15.72 0.08
C HIS A 228 6.00 -15.87 1.56
N SER A 229 6.67 -16.96 1.95
CA SER A 229 7.16 -17.14 3.32
C SER A 229 8.43 -17.99 3.35
N THR A 230 9.43 -17.53 4.09
CA THR A 230 10.62 -18.31 4.47
C THR A 230 10.50 -18.95 5.86
N VAL A 231 9.46 -18.58 6.62
CA VAL A 231 9.21 -19.04 8.00
C VAL A 231 8.05 -20.03 8.09
N GLY A 232 7.67 -20.64 6.96
CA GLY A 232 6.58 -21.59 6.85
C GLY A 232 5.21 -20.95 6.64
N TRP A 233 4.21 -21.80 6.44
CA TRP A 233 2.82 -21.40 6.16
C TRP A 233 1.95 -21.61 7.41
N PRO A 234 0.94 -20.77 7.64
CA PRO A 234 0.08 -20.93 8.80
C PRO A 234 -0.96 -22.06 8.59
N ASP A 235 -1.23 -22.83 9.64
CA ASP A 235 -2.27 -23.88 9.63
C ASP A 235 -3.71 -23.31 9.70
N GLY A 236 -3.83 -21.99 9.94
CA GLY A 236 -5.08 -21.25 10.06
C GLY A 236 -4.83 -19.75 9.85
N GLN A 237 -5.76 -18.90 10.28
CA GLN A 237 -5.57 -17.45 10.21
C GLN A 237 -4.61 -16.96 11.30
N GLU A 238 -3.58 -16.23 10.90
CA GLU A 238 -2.74 -15.43 11.81
C GLU A 238 -3.46 -14.13 12.19
N ASP A 239 -3.15 -13.57 13.34
CA ASP A 239 -3.59 -12.25 13.80
C ASP A 239 -2.47 -11.19 13.79
N ASP A 240 -1.26 -11.59 13.41
CA ASP A 240 -0.07 -10.74 13.33
C ASP A 240 0.75 -11.07 12.07
N LEU A 241 1.02 -10.06 11.24
CA LEU A 241 1.92 -10.18 10.09
C LEU A 241 3.34 -10.61 10.48
N LEU A 242 3.77 -10.29 11.71
CA LEU A 242 5.08 -10.66 12.25
C LEU A 242 5.11 -12.06 12.86
N ALA A 243 3.98 -12.76 12.93
CA ALA A 243 3.94 -14.11 13.48
C ALA A 243 4.97 -15.02 12.80
N ARG A 244 5.65 -15.85 13.60
CA ARG A 244 6.75 -16.75 13.20
C ARG A 244 8.08 -16.05 12.83
N LEU A 245 8.15 -14.72 12.87
CA LEU A 245 9.43 -14.01 12.94
C LEU A 245 9.90 -14.06 14.40
N GLY A 246 11.16 -14.43 14.62
CA GLY A 246 11.73 -14.71 15.94
C GLY A 246 11.85 -13.52 16.86
#